data_AF-A0A353Y658-F1
#
_entry.id   AF-A0A353Y658-F1
#
_cell.length_a   1.000
_cell.length_b   1.000
_cell.length_c   1.000
_cell.angle_alpha   90.00
_cell.angle_beta   90.00
_cell.angle_gamma   90.00
#
_symmetry.space_group_name_H-M   'P 1'
#
loop_
_entity.id
_entity.type
_entity.pdbx_description
1 polymer ?
#
loop_
_entity_poly.entity_id
_entity_poly.type
_entity_poly.pdbx_seq_one_letter_code
_entity_poly.pdbx_strand_id
1 'polypeptide(L)'
;MNQSKSALTEDEKARLFAAIGHIVVRFQQIELWVAEILADMLGLDPLDDRYSVMAAMSFRQKVDLLVTLFPKKAKNHMEADIELARRALYVAEKFRNRVVHSVWSISEEQSSWIREKGNLRSKAGFAKQSVSVDIDLLESSAESLRVIAEWYLIPAHKLEAAMTQLKKCENLT
;
A
#
# COMPACT_ATOMS: atom_id res chain seq x y z
N MET A 1 -7.31 -37.02 -26.02
CA MET A 1 -7.56 -36.85 -24.58
C MET A 1 -6.95 -35.53 -24.15
N ASN A 2 -7.75 -34.45 -24.12
CA ASN A 2 -7.32 -33.12 -23.69
C ASN A 2 -7.63 -32.97 -22.20
N GLN A 3 -6.65 -33.28 -21.34
CA GLN A 3 -6.64 -32.84 -19.96
C GLN A 3 -5.50 -31.84 -19.78
N SER A 4 -5.80 -30.54 -19.92
CA SER A 4 -5.06 -29.46 -19.23
C SER A 4 -5.82 -28.13 -19.32
N LYS A 5 -7.10 -28.09 -18.90
CA LYS A 5 -7.64 -26.84 -18.37
C LYS A 5 -7.23 -26.83 -16.91
N SER A 6 -6.05 -26.27 -16.64
CA SER A 6 -5.58 -25.97 -15.29
C SER A 6 -6.52 -24.91 -14.72
N ALA A 7 -7.65 -25.34 -14.15
CA ALA A 7 -8.40 -24.49 -13.26
C ALA A 7 -7.42 -24.05 -12.16
N LEU A 8 -7.20 -22.74 -12.04
CA LEU A 8 -6.49 -22.18 -10.88
C LEU A 8 -7.07 -22.83 -9.64
N THR A 9 -6.18 -23.29 -8.77
CA THR A 9 -6.59 -24.02 -7.57
C THR A 9 -7.42 -23.09 -6.68
N GLU A 10 -8.43 -23.62 -5.98
CA GLU A 10 -9.17 -22.82 -4.98
C GLU A 10 -8.20 -22.25 -3.91
N ASP A 11 -7.05 -22.89 -3.72
CA ASP A 11 -5.94 -22.41 -2.90
C ASP A 11 -5.36 -21.08 -3.44
N GLU A 12 -4.98 -21.00 -4.71
CA GLU A 12 -4.45 -19.75 -5.32
C GLU A 12 -5.45 -18.58 -5.23
N LYS A 13 -6.74 -18.87 -5.42
CA LYS A 13 -7.79 -17.87 -5.25
C LYS A 13 -7.89 -17.37 -3.80
N ALA A 14 -7.87 -18.28 -2.83
CA ALA A 14 -7.88 -17.93 -1.41
C ALA A 14 -6.64 -17.10 -1.04
N ARG A 15 -5.47 -17.49 -1.53
CA ARG A 15 -4.21 -16.76 -1.34
C ARG A 15 -4.25 -15.36 -1.92
N LEU A 16 -4.74 -15.19 -3.14
CA LEU A 16 -4.91 -13.87 -3.75
C LEU A 16 -5.84 -12.96 -2.92
N PHE A 17 -6.99 -13.49 -2.51
CA PHE A 17 -7.95 -12.71 -1.72
C PHE A 17 -7.37 -12.34 -0.35
N ALA A 18 -6.68 -13.26 0.30
CA ALA A 18 -5.98 -13.00 1.56
C ALA A 18 -4.91 -11.92 1.38
N ALA A 19 -4.08 -12.01 0.33
CA ALA A 19 -3.04 -11.02 0.05
C ALA A 19 -3.63 -9.62 -0.17
N ILE A 20 -4.68 -9.49 -0.98
CA ILE A 20 -5.39 -8.21 -1.20
C ILE A 20 -5.98 -7.69 0.13
N GLY A 21 -6.64 -8.55 0.90
CA GLY A 21 -7.20 -8.20 2.20
C GLY A 21 -6.15 -7.69 3.18
N HIS A 22 -5.01 -8.38 3.26
CA HIS A 22 -3.87 -7.95 4.09
C HIS A 22 -3.32 -6.59 3.65
N ILE A 23 -3.22 -6.33 2.35
CA ILE A 23 -2.77 -5.03 1.83
C ILE A 23 -3.72 -3.91 2.28
N VAL A 24 -5.03 -4.12 2.17
CA VAL A 24 -6.04 -3.13 2.57
C VAL A 24 -5.99 -2.86 4.08
N VAL A 25 -6.03 -3.91 4.89
CA VAL A 25 -6.06 -3.79 6.35
C VAL A 25 -4.76 -3.17 6.89
N ARG A 26 -3.60 -3.60 6.38
CA ARG A 26 -2.31 -3.03 6.80
C ARG A 26 -2.18 -1.56 6.44
N PHE A 27 -2.68 -1.16 5.26
CA PHE A 27 -2.70 0.26 4.90
C PHE A 27 -3.65 1.08 5.79
N GLN A 28 -4.81 0.53 6.17
CA GLN A 28 -5.70 1.19 7.14
C GLN A 28 -5.02 1.40 8.50
N GLN A 29 -4.19 0.45 8.95
CA GLN A 29 -3.39 0.61 10.17
C GLN A 29 -2.36 1.73 10.04
N ILE A 30 -1.65 1.81 8.89
CA ILE A 30 -0.73 2.92 8.60
C ILE A 30 -1.48 4.26 8.70
N GLU A 31 -2.64 4.37 8.07
CA GLU A 31 -3.43 5.60 8.08
C GLU A 31 -3.91 5.98 9.48
N LEU A 32 -4.36 4.99 10.26
CA LEU A 32 -4.77 5.19 11.65
C LEU A 32 -3.62 5.73 12.49
N TRP A 33 -2.43 5.09 12.45
CA TRP A 33 -1.28 5.52 13.24
C TRP A 33 -0.75 6.88 12.83
N VAL A 34 -0.74 7.20 11.54
CA VAL A 34 -0.40 8.55 11.08
C VAL A 34 -1.39 9.58 11.65
N ALA A 35 -2.69 9.25 11.67
CA ALA A 35 -3.71 10.13 12.24
C ALA A 35 -3.58 10.30 13.76
N GLU A 36 -3.27 9.23 14.49
CA GLU A 36 -3.00 9.27 15.94
C GLU A 36 -1.80 10.16 16.27
N ILE A 37 -0.68 10.01 15.54
CA ILE A 37 0.52 10.85 15.70
C ILE A 37 0.19 12.32 15.40
N LEU A 38 -0.60 12.58 14.36
CA LEU A 38 -1.01 13.94 14.01
C LEU A 38 -1.91 14.55 15.09
N ALA A 39 -2.87 13.81 15.63
CA ALA A 39 -3.72 14.26 16.72
C ALA A 39 -2.88 14.69 17.93
N ASP A 40 -1.91 13.85 18.36
CA ASP A 40 -0.95 14.20 19.43
C ASP A 40 -0.17 15.49 19.11
N MET A 41 0.37 15.63 17.89
CA MET A 41 1.14 16.81 17.47
C MET A 41 0.30 18.10 17.41
N LEU A 42 -1.00 17.98 17.17
CA LEU A 42 -1.97 19.08 17.15
C LEU A 42 -2.51 19.41 18.55
N GLY A 43 -2.13 18.64 19.59
CA GLY A 43 -2.62 18.82 20.95
C GLY A 43 -4.06 18.33 21.17
N LEU A 44 -4.51 17.40 20.32
CA LEU A 44 -5.80 16.72 20.42
C LEU A 44 -5.64 15.39 21.18
N ASP A 45 -6.76 14.73 21.52
CA ASP A 45 -6.70 13.38 22.10
C ASP A 45 -6.37 12.36 20.98
N PRO A 46 -5.26 11.62 21.06
CA PRO A 46 -4.87 10.73 19.98
C PRO A 46 -5.86 9.59 19.70
N LEU A 47 -6.61 9.12 20.71
CA LEU A 47 -7.50 7.98 20.56
C LEU A 47 -8.90 8.41 20.09
N ASP A 48 -9.38 9.54 20.61
CA ASP A 48 -10.72 10.04 20.30
C ASP A 48 -10.74 10.86 19.01
N ASP A 49 -9.70 11.66 18.74
CA ASP A 49 -9.68 12.60 17.60
C ASP A 49 -9.04 12.03 16.32
N ARG A 50 -8.40 10.85 16.36
CA ARG A 50 -7.79 10.25 15.16
C ARG A 50 -8.78 10.08 14.00
N TYR A 51 -10.04 9.75 14.27
CA TYR A 51 -11.04 9.56 13.22
C TYR A 51 -11.45 10.88 12.57
N SER A 52 -11.44 11.98 13.33
CA SER A 52 -11.63 13.34 12.81
C SER A 52 -10.50 13.70 11.85
N VAL A 53 -9.25 13.44 12.22
CA VAL A 53 -8.08 13.62 11.33
C VAL A 53 -8.18 12.71 10.10
N MET A 54 -8.60 11.46 10.28
CA MET A 54 -8.79 10.51 9.18
C MET A 54 -9.79 11.00 8.14
N ALA A 55 -10.95 11.47 8.60
CA ALA A 55 -12.04 11.92 7.75
C ALA A 55 -11.78 13.29 7.09
N ALA A 56 -11.05 14.19 7.76
CA ALA A 56 -10.89 15.57 7.31
C ALA A 56 -9.96 15.74 6.10
N MET A 57 -9.07 14.79 5.82
CA MET A 57 -8.02 14.98 4.81
C MET A 57 -7.58 13.68 4.14
N SER A 58 -7.11 13.77 2.90
CA SER A 58 -6.49 12.65 2.20
C SER A 58 -5.22 12.16 2.92
N PHE A 59 -4.86 10.90 2.74
CA PHE A 59 -3.64 10.34 3.35
C PHE A 59 -2.39 11.16 3.00
N ARG A 60 -2.25 11.59 1.74
CA ARG A 60 -1.16 12.46 1.32
C ARG A 60 -1.07 13.77 2.12
N GLN A 61 -2.20 14.44 2.34
CA GLN A 61 -2.25 15.67 3.15
C GLN A 61 -1.85 15.40 4.61
N LYS A 62 -2.24 14.24 5.18
CA LYS A 62 -1.80 13.82 6.52
C LYS A 62 -0.28 13.73 6.58
N VAL A 63 0.33 13.02 5.64
CA VAL A 63 1.78 12.83 5.60
C VAL A 63 2.51 14.17 5.44
N ASP A 64 2.01 15.08 4.61
CA ASP A 64 2.62 16.40 4.41
C ASP A 64 2.55 17.26 5.68
N LEU A 65 1.41 17.23 6.37
CA LEU A 65 1.26 17.90 7.65
C LEU A 65 2.18 17.29 8.71
N LEU A 66 2.26 15.96 8.76
CA LEU A 66 3.12 15.22 9.69
C LEU A 66 4.57 15.68 9.53
N VAL A 67 5.09 15.67 8.31
CA VAL A 67 6.47 16.08 7.99
C VAL A 67 6.71 17.54 8.33
N THR A 68 5.71 18.41 8.13
CA THR A 68 5.80 19.84 8.48
C THR A 68 5.86 20.06 9.99
N LEU A 69 5.12 19.27 10.77
CA LEU A 69 5.05 19.40 12.22
C LEU A 69 6.20 18.67 12.93
N PHE A 70 6.70 17.57 12.35
CA PHE A 70 7.64 16.66 12.99
C PHE A 70 8.87 17.38 13.57
N PRO A 71 9.61 18.25 12.85
CA PRO A 71 10.80 18.91 13.42
C PRO A 71 10.51 19.85 14.60
N LYS A 72 9.25 20.28 14.75
CA LYS A 72 8.82 21.25 15.78
C LYS A 72 8.15 20.60 16.98
N LYS A 73 7.51 19.45 16.76
CA LYS A 73 6.58 18.81 17.69
C LYS A 73 6.98 17.39 18.05
N ALA A 74 7.93 16.79 17.34
CA ALA A 74 8.42 15.46 17.68
C ALA A 74 8.99 15.49 19.10
N LYS A 75 8.53 14.53 19.92
CA LYS A 75 9.14 14.26 21.21
C LYS A 75 10.58 13.82 20.97
N ASN A 76 11.52 14.22 21.85
CA ASN A 76 12.97 13.99 21.71
C ASN A 76 13.39 12.51 21.47
N HIS A 77 12.48 11.54 21.62
CA HIS A 77 12.74 10.12 21.41
C HIS A 77 12.42 9.61 20.00
N MET A 78 11.85 10.43 19.12
CA MET A 78 11.59 10.02 17.73
C MET A 78 12.76 10.43 16.83
N GLU A 79 13.80 9.60 16.78
CA GLU A 79 14.97 9.77 15.90
C GLU A 79 14.71 9.17 14.49
N ALA A 80 13.59 9.55 13.86
CA ALA A 80 13.24 9.07 12.54
C ALA A 80 13.70 10.04 11.44
N ASP A 81 14.25 9.50 10.34
CA ASP A 81 14.41 10.26 9.10
C ASP A 81 13.02 10.50 8.49
N ILE A 82 12.45 11.67 8.79
CA ILE A 82 11.10 12.02 8.40
C ILE A 82 10.91 12.13 6.88
N GLU A 83 11.98 12.45 6.14
CA GLU A 83 11.94 12.54 4.68
C GLU A 83 11.96 11.15 4.04
N LEU A 84 12.70 10.22 4.61
CA LEU A 84 12.59 8.81 4.24
C LEU A 84 11.20 8.25 4.57
N ALA A 85 10.66 8.56 5.75
CA ALA A 85 9.31 8.16 6.16
C ALA A 85 8.24 8.68 5.19
N ARG A 86 8.31 9.98 4.82
CA ARG A 86 7.42 10.58 3.81
C ARG A 86 7.41 9.77 2.51
N ARG A 87 8.60 9.48 1.98
CA ARG A 87 8.74 8.69 0.75
C ARG A 87 8.18 7.28 0.91
N ALA A 88 8.39 6.64 2.05
CA ALA A 88 7.86 5.31 2.33
C ALA A 88 6.33 5.27 2.40
N LEU A 89 5.73 6.21 3.14
CA LEU A 89 4.29 6.34 3.28
C LEU A 89 3.62 6.63 1.91
N TYR A 90 4.23 7.49 1.08
CA TYR A 90 3.76 7.72 -0.28
C TYR A 90 3.83 6.48 -1.17
N VAL A 91 4.90 5.69 -1.07
CA VAL A 91 5.03 4.43 -1.81
C VAL A 91 3.95 3.43 -1.36
N ALA A 92 3.67 3.37 -0.06
CA ALA A 92 2.58 2.54 0.49
C ALA A 92 1.21 2.96 -0.06
N GLU A 93 0.88 4.26 -0.06
CA GLU A 93 -0.37 4.78 -0.61
C GLU A 93 -0.50 4.45 -2.10
N LYS A 94 0.54 4.72 -2.88
CA LYS A 94 0.56 4.44 -4.31
C LYS A 94 0.36 2.96 -4.60
N PHE A 95 1.03 2.08 -3.85
CA PHE A 95 0.89 0.64 -3.97
C PHE A 95 -0.54 0.17 -3.64
N ARG A 96 -1.08 0.55 -2.49
CA ARG A 96 -2.45 0.22 -2.08
C ARG A 96 -3.46 0.69 -3.11
N ASN A 97 -3.37 1.94 -3.55
CA ASN A 97 -4.27 2.51 -4.57
C ASN A 97 -4.22 1.70 -5.86
N ARG A 98 -3.04 1.20 -6.25
CA ARG A 98 -2.92 0.34 -7.42
C ARG A 98 -3.68 -0.98 -7.23
N VAL A 99 -3.58 -1.59 -6.05
CA VAL A 99 -4.24 -2.86 -5.75
C VAL A 99 -5.76 -2.71 -5.72
N VAL A 100 -6.29 -1.71 -5.02
CA VAL A 100 -7.74 -1.54 -4.81
C VAL A 100 -8.47 -0.94 -6.02
N HIS A 101 -7.78 -0.22 -6.90
CA HIS A 101 -8.36 0.35 -8.12
C HIS A 101 -8.13 -0.51 -9.37
N SER A 102 -7.74 -1.77 -9.18
CA SER A 102 -7.58 -2.71 -10.27
C SER A 102 -8.74 -3.70 -10.34
N VAL A 103 -9.01 -4.17 -11.55
CA VAL A 103 -9.93 -5.30 -11.76
C VAL A 103 -9.10 -6.59 -11.71
N TRP A 104 -9.51 -7.54 -10.89
CA TRP A 104 -8.87 -8.84 -10.73
C TRP A 104 -9.74 -9.90 -11.37
N SER A 105 -9.19 -10.67 -12.32
CA SER A 105 -9.92 -11.69 -13.06
C SER A 105 -8.99 -12.83 -13.48
N ILE A 106 -9.57 -13.92 -13.97
CA ILE A 106 -8.81 -15.04 -14.54
C ILE A 106 -8.71 -14.82 -16.04
N SER A 107 -7.51 -14.90 -16.58
CA SER A 107 -7.28 -14.89 -18.03
C SER A 107 -7.69 -16.23 -18.64
N GLU A 108 -8.60 -16.21 -19.61
CA GLU A 108 -8.99 -17.42 -20.34
C GLU A 108 -7.82 -18.01 -21.15
N GLU A 109 -6.92 -17.16 -21.65
CA GLU A 109 -5.77 -17.56 -22.47
C GLU A 109 -4.62 -18.12 -21.63
N GLN A 110 -4.33 -17.48 -20.49
CA GLN A 110 -3.17 -17.82 -19.66
C GLN A 110 -3.51 -18.75 -18.50
N SER A 111 -4.80 -18.97 -18.21
CA SER A 111 -5.26 -19.71 -17.02
C SER A 111 -4.59 -19.20 -15.74
N SER A 112 -4.31 -17.90 -15.66
CA SER A 112 -3.65 -17.24 -14.54
C SER A 112 -4.49 -16.05 -14.06
N TRP A 113 -4.29 -15.66 -12.80
CA TRP A 113 -4.82 -14.41 -12.30
C TRP A 113 -4.16 -13.25 -13.04
N ILE A 114 -5.00 -12.36 -13.55
CA ILE A 114 -4.58 -11.12 -14.19
C ILE A 114 -5.16 -9.95 -13.44
N ARG A 115 -4.44 -8.84 -13.57
CA ARG A 115 -4.88 -7.54 -13.11
C ARG A 115 -5.06 -6.62 -14.30
N GLU A 116 -6.21 -5.98 -14.38
CA GLU A 116 -6.56 -5.10 -15.48
C GLU A 116 -6.77 -3.66 -15.00
N LYS A 117 -6.29 -2.73 -15.82
CA LYS A 117 -6.51 -1.30 -15.63
C LYS A 117 -6.82 -0.62 -16.96
N GLY A 118 -7.94 0.10 -17.00
CA GLY A 118 -8.30 0.97 -18.11
C GLY A 118 -7.57 2.30 -18.02
N ASN A 119 -7.11 2.82 -19.15
CA ASN A 119 -6.53 4.15 -19.30
C ASN A 119 -7.24 4.91 -20.43
N LEU A 120 -7.96 5.96 -20.08
CA LEU A 120 -8.67 6.82 -21.03
C LEU A 120 -7.78 7.91 -21.65
N ARG A 121 -6.59 8.14 -21.11
CA ARG A 121 -5.69 9.24 -21.53
C ARG A 121 -4.61 8.81 -22.52
N SER A 122 -4.74 7.64 -23.14
CA SER A 122 -3.75 7.22 -24.14
C SER A 122 -3.92 8.05 -25.41
N LYS A 123 -2.82 8.29 -26.16
CA LYS A 123 -2.87 9.03 -27.44
C LYS A 123 -3.83 8.40 -28.45
N ALA A 124 -4.15 7.12 -28.31
CA ALA A 124 -5.06 6.37 -29.16
C ALA A 124 -6.48 6.20 -28.57
N GLY A 125 -6.80 6.85 -27.45
CA GLY A 125 -8.10 6.73 -26.76
C GLY A 125 -8.07 5.76 -25.58
N PHE A 126 -9.14 4.98 -25.38
CA PHE A 126 -9.21 3.97 -24.33
C PHE A 126 -8.21 2.83 -24.59
N ALA A 127 -7.32 2.59 -23.64
CA ALA A 127 -6.39 1.46 -23.65
C ALA A 127 -6.62 0.60 -22.40
N LYS A 128 -6.59 -0.72 -22.57
CA LYS A 128 -6.66 -1.69 -21.47
C LYS A 128 -5.28 -2.32 -21.31
N GLN A 129 -4.71 -2.24 -20.12
CA GLN A 129 -3.50 -2.96 -19.76
C GLN A 129 -3.86 -4.13 -18.87
N SER A 130 -3.34 -5.31 -19.19
CA SER A 130 -3.47 -6.54 -18.40
C SER A 130 -2.08 -7.05 -18.05
N VAL A 131 -1.89 -7.47 -16.81
CA VAL A 131 -0.62 -8.01 -16.29
C VAL A 131 -0.89 -9.25 -15.48
N SER A 132 -0.08 -10.30 -15.69
CA SER A 132 -0.14 -11.54 -14.91
C SER A 132 0.25 -11.26 -13.45
N VAL A 133 -0.48 -11.86 -12.53
CA VAL A 133 -0.31 -11.64 -11.09
C VAL A 133 0.67 -12.64 -10.51
N ASP A 134 1.67 -12.13 -9.82
CA ASP A 134 2.54 -12.90 -8.93
C ASP A 134 2.00 -12.79 -7.49
N ILE A 135 1.39 -13.88 -7.00
CA ILE A 135 0.75 -13.94 -5.68
C ILE A 135 1.81 -13.85 -4.56
N ASP A 136 2.96 -14.51 -4.72
CA ASP A 136 4.05 -14.49 -3.75
C ASP A 136 4.60 -13.06 -3.60
N LEU A 137 4.67 -12.32 -4.71
CA LEU A 137 5.04 -10.92 -4.72
C LEU A 137 4.01 -10.04 -4.00
N LEU A 138 2.71 -10.32 -4.13
CA LEU A 138 1.66 -9.59 -3.39
C LEU A 138 1.74 -9.88 -1.88
N GLU A 139 1.94 -11.14 -1.49
CA GLU A 139 2.08 -11.54 -0.09
C GLU A 139 3.29 -10.87 0.57
N SER A 140 4.45 -10.91 -0.08
CA SER A 140 5.67 -10.23 0.41
C SER A 140 5.54 -8.69 0.43
N SER A 141 4.72 -8.12 -0.46
CA SER A 141 4.42 -6.69 -0.45
C SER A 141 3.48 -6.30 0.68
N ALA A 142 2.51 -7.16 1.03
CA ALA A 142 1.73 -6.99 2.24
C ALA A 142 2.64 -6.93 3.47
N GLU A 143 3.68 -7.77 3.53
CA GLU A 143 4.68 -7.73 4.60
C GLU A 143 5.49 -6.45 4.65
N SER A 144 5.83 -5.91 3.49
CA SER A 144 6.50 -4.61 3.40
C SER A 144 5.64 -3.46 3.92
N LEU A 145 4.30 -3.52 3.78
CA LEU A 145 3.41 -2.54 4.42
C LEU A 145 3.45 -2.62 5.94
N ARG A 146 3.56 -3.81 6.53
CA ARG A 146 3.71 -3.96 7.98
C ARG A 146 4.99 -3.28 8.47
N VAL A 147 6.09 -3.48 7.75
CA VAL A 147 7.37 -2.80 8.04
C VAL A 147 7.23 -1.28 7.95
N ILE A 148 6.58 -0.76 6.89
CA ILE A 148 6.36 0.69 6.74
C ILE A 148 5.46 1.26 7.84
N ALA A 149 4.53 0.48 8.39
CA ALA A 149 3.69 0.93 9.50
C ALA A 149 4.51 1.27 10.76
N GLU A 150 5.65 0.61 10.94
CA GLU A 150 6.59 0.83 12.05
C GLU A 150 7.70 1.85 11.69
N TRP A 151 7.51 2.71 10.68
CA TRP A 151 8.54 3.59 10.10
C TRP A 151 9.35 4.43 11.10
N TYR A 152 8.78 4.79 12.25
CA TYR A 152 9.43 5.60 13.29
C TYR A 152 10.18 4.77 14.35
N LEU A 153 10.04 3.44 14.31
CA LEU A 153 10.67 2.50 15.24
C LEU A 153 11.76 1.64 14.58
N ILE A 154 11.79 1.59 13.25
CA ILE A 154 12.69 0.72 12.51
C ILE A 154 13.88 1.49 11.93
N PRO A 155 15.03 0.82 11.74
CA PRO A 155 16.16 1.40 11.03
C PRO A 155 15.83 1.77 9.58
N ALA A 156 16.44 2.84 9.07
CA ALA A 156 16.28 3.34 7.71
C ALA A 156 16.43 2.26 6.61
N HIS A 157 17.42 1.37 6.73
CA HIS A 157 17.66 0.31 5.73
C HIS A 157 16.49 -0.68 5.61
N LYS A 158 15.73 -0.95 6.69
CA LYS A 158 14.54 -1.81 6.64
C LYS A 158 13.41 -1.11 5.90
N LEU A 159 13.27 0.20 6.12
CA LEU A 159 12.28 1.02 5.44
C LEU A 159 12.56 1.13 3.94
N GLU A 160 13.82 1.32 3.56
CA GLU A 160 14.25 1.31 2.14
C GLU A 160 14.03 -0.04 1.46
N ALA A 161 14.32 -1.15 2.15
CA ALA A 161 14.07 -2.49 1.64
C ALA A 161 12.58 -2.73 1.39
N ALA A 162 11.72 -2.33 2.34
CA ALA A 162 10.26 -2.41 2.19
C ALA A 162 9.76 -1.56 1.01
N MET A 163 10.24 -0.32 0.87
CA MET A 163 9.93 0.52 -0.28
C MET A 163 10.35 -0.11 -1.60
N THR A 164 11.54 -0.70 -1.65
CA THR A 164 12.06 -1.38 -2.84
C THR A 164 11.18 -2.56 -3.21
N GLN A 165 10.74 -3.35 -2.23
CA GLN A 165 9.82 -4.46 -2.45
C GLN A 165 8.48 -3.99 -3.02
N LEU A 166 7.85 -2.97 -2.43
CA LEU A 166 6.61 -2.39 -2.97
C LEU A 166 6.77 -1.85 -4.39
N LYS A 167 7.97 -1.36 -4.73
CA LYS A 167 8.26 -0.88 -6.08
C LYS A 167 8.46 -2.01 -7.09
N LYS A 168 8.85 -3.22 -6.69
CA LYS A 168 8.89 -4.36 -7.62
C LYS A 168 7.51 -4.70 -8.17
N CYS A 169 6.46 -4.52 -7.37
CA CYS A 169 5.09 -4.60 -7.84
C CYS A 169 4.73 -3.53 -8.89
N GLU A 170 5.50 -2.44 -9.07
CA GLU A 170 5.17 -1.46 -10.12
C GLU A 170 5.33 -2.01 -11.54
N ASN A 171 6.24 -2.97 -11.72
CA ASN A 171 6.60 -3.49 -13.04
C ASN A 171 6.00 -4.87 -13.33
N LEU A 172 5.38 -5.50 -12.32
CA LEU A 172 4.82 -6.86 -12.38
C LEU A 172 3.31 -6.86 -12.05
N THR A 173 2.69 -5.68 -11.94
CA THR A 173 1.23 -5.52 -11.82
C THR A 173 0.73 -4.39 -12.71
#